data_AF-A0A2V9Q1H0-F1
#
_entry.id   AF-A0A2V9Q1H0-F1
#
_cell.length_a   1.000
_cell.length_b   1.000
_cell.length_c   1.000
_cell.angle_alpha   90.00
_cell.angle_beta   90.00
_cell.angle_gamma   90.00
#
_symmetry.space_group_name_H-M   'P 1'
#
loop_
_entity.id
_entity.type
_entity.pdbx_description
1 polymer ?
#
loop_
_entity_poly.entity_id
_entity_poly.type
_entity_poly.pdbx_seq_one_letter_code
_entity_poly.pdbx_strand_id
1 'polypeptide(L)'
;MGGPWSPEILYPEWQPEHLAALLELDSEKLRERVAAAETAIFNRLQAISQGSNHTAERQAIEDALASLRVLKRDNLGFPDWKKK
;
A
#
# COMPACT_ATOMS: atom_id res chain seq x y z
N MET A 1 -22.38 11.31 12.47
CA MET A 1 -21.21 12.20 12.32
C MET A 1 -19.99 11.31 12.14
N GLY A 2 -19.41 11.24 10.93
CA GLY A 2 -18.12 10.56 10.72
C GLY A 2 -17.01 11.47 11.22
N GLY A 3 -16.16 10.97 12.13
CA GLY A 3 -15.02 11.73 12.63
C GLY A 3 -13.96 11.97 11.54
N PRO A 4 -13.09 13.00 11.67
CA PRO A 4 -12.17 13.46 10.62
C PRO A 4 -10.96 12.53 10.37
N TRP A 5 -11.03 11.27 10.82
CA TRP A 5 -9.90 10.33 10.85
C TRP A 5 -10.12 9.07 10.02
N SER A 6 -11.25 8.97 9.30
CA SER A 6 -11.38 7.95 8.28
C SER A 6 -10.63 8.47 7.04
N PRO A 7 -9.51 7.85 6.62
CA PRO A 7 -8.91 8.21 5.35
C PRO A 7 -9.99 8.05 4.28
N GLU A 8 -10.32 9.16 3.61
CA GLU A 8 -11.29 9.15 2.53
C GLU A 8 -10.75 8.19 1.47
N ILE A 9 -11.51 7.11 1.19
CA ILE A 9 -11.09 6.12 0.21
C ILE A 9 -11.33 6.71 -1.17
N LEU A 10 -10.29 7.38 -1.68
CA LEU A 10 -10.25 7.98 -3.02
C LEU A 10 -10.04 6.91 -4.10
N TYR A 11 -9.38 5.80 -3.75
CA TYR A 11 -8.99 4.73 -4.67
C TYR A 11 -9.43 3.36 -4.13
N PRO A 12 -10.71 2.99 -4.29
CA PRO A 12 -11.28 1.77 -3.72
C PRO A 12 -10.61 0.47 -4.22
N GLU A 13 -9.95 0.51 -5.38
CA GLU A 13 -9.35 -0.67 -6.01
C GLU A 13 -8.11 -1.22 -5.27
N TRP A 14 -7.46 -0.41 -4.44
CA TRP A 14 -6.22 -0.82 -3.75
C TRP A 14 -6.03 -0.23 -2.35
N GLN A 15 -6.59 0.95 -2.05
CA GLN A 15 -6.42 1.57 -0.74
C GLN A 15 -6.94 0.72 0.44
N PRO A 16 -8.09 0.00 0.33
CA PRO A 16 -8.55 -0.84 1.43
C PRO A 16 -7.54 -1.91 1.84
N GLU A 17 -6.90 -2.58 0.87
CA GLU A 17 -5.88 -3.61 1.14
C GLU A 17 -4.62 -2.99 1.74
N HIS A 18 -4.20 -1.82 1.25
CA HIS A 18 -3.10 -1.06 1.83
C HIS A 18 -3.36 -0.66 3.28
N LEU A 19 -4.55 -0.12 3.58
CA LEU A 19 -4.94 0.24 4.94
C LEU A 19 -5.03 -0.99 5.85
N ALA A 20 -5.54 -2.11 5.34
CA ALA A 20 -5.58 -3.37 6.08
C ALA A 20 -4.18 -3.85 6.45
N ALA A 21 -3.19 -3.68 5.57
CA ALA A 21 -1.80 -3.97 5.89
C ALA A 21 -1.24 -3.03 6.99
N LEU A 22 -1.52 -1.73 6.92
CA LEU A 22 -1.04 -0.77 7.93
C LEU A 22 -1.64 -0.97 9.32
N LEU A 23 -2.87 -1.48 9.41
CA LEU A 23 -3.58 -1.71 10.67
C LEU A 23 -3.35 -3.12 11.24
N GLU A 24 -2.68 -4.01 10.50
CA GLU A 24 -2.39 -5.37 10.96
C GLU A 24 -1.22 -5.36 11.94
N LEU A 25 -1.44 -5.93 13.12
CA LEU A 25 -0.46 -5.99 14.22
C LEU A 25 0.15 -7.37 14.38
N ASP A 26 -0.51 -8.39 13.82
CA ASP A 26 -0.02 -9.77 13.81
C ASP A 26 0.98 -9.95 12.67
N SER A 27 2.24 -10.26 13.00
CA SER A 27 3.31 -10.38 12.00
C SER A 27 3.08 -11.50 10.98
N GLU A 28 2.37 -12.57 11.34
CA GLU A 28 2.08 -13.67 10.41
C GLU A 28 1.04 -13.22 9.39
N LYS A 29 -0.05 -12.59 9.85
CA LYS A 29 -1.10 -12.03 8.98
C LYS A 29 -0.62 -10.82 8.20
N LEU A 30 0.28 -10.03 8.78
CA LEU A 30 0.85 -8.85 8.15
C LEU A 30 1.51 -9.19 6.82
N ARG A 31 2.19 -10.34 6.74
CA ARG A 31 2.80 -10.80 5.49
C ARG A 31 1.76 -11.04 4.39
N GLU A 32 0.64 -11.65 4.74
CA GLU A 32 -0.47 -11.88 3.80
C GLU A 32 -1.13 -10.57 3.38
N ARG A 33 -1.37 -9.66 4.33
CA ARG A 33 -1.94 -8.34 4.06
C ARG A 33 -1.05 -7.47 3.18
N VAL A 34 0.26 -7.47 3.44
CA VAL A 34 1.23 -6.77 2.59
C VAL A 34 1.22 -7.34 1.17
N ALA A 35 1.20 -8.67 1.01
CA ALA A 35 1.15 -9.30 -0.30
C ALA A 35 -0.15 -8.97 -1.06
N ALA A 36 -1.29 -8.96 -0.37
CA ALA A 36 -2.58 -8.53 -0.92
C ALA A 36 -2.54 -7.07 -1.37
N ALA A 37 -2.02 -6.17 -0.54
CA ALA A 37 -1.86 -4.75 -0.86
C ALA A 37 -0.94 -4.53 -2.07
N GLU A 38 0.24 -5.17 -2.11
CA GLU A 38 1.17 -5.08 -3.24
C GLU A 38 0.52 -5.60 -4.54
N THR A 39 -0.25 -6.68 -4.46
CA THR A 39 -0.97 -7.25 -5.60
C THR A 39 -2.05 -6.30 -6.13
N ALA A 40 -2.87 -5.73 -5.25
CA ALA A 40 -3.91 -4.78 -5.62
C ALA A 40 -3.32 -3.51 -6.25
N ILE A 41 -2.26 -2.97 -5.63
CA ILE A 41 -1.52 -1.81 -6.17
C ILE A 41 -0.92 -2.13 -7.55
N PHE A 42 -0.32 -3.30 -7.72
CA PHE A 42 0.28 -3.69 -9.00
C PHE A 42 -0.77 -3.83 -10.11
N ASN A 43 -1.90 -4.49 -9.81
CA ASN A 43 -3.03 -4.59 -10.74
C ASN A 43 -3.55 -3.20 -11.13
N ARG A 44 -3.65 -2.28 -10.16
CA ARG A 44 -4.07 -0.91 -10.44
C ARG A 44 -3.05 -0.18 -11.32
N LEU A 45 -1.75 -0.27 -11.04
CA LEU A 45 -0.70 0.32 -11.85
C LEU A 45 -0.75 -0.17 -13.30
N GLN A 46 -1.02 -1.45 -13.52
CA GLN A 46 -1.22 -1.98 -14.88
C GLN A 46 -2.44 -1.36 -15.55
N ALA A 47 -3.58 -1.28 -14.85
CA ALA A 47 -4.80 -0.70 -15.38
C ALA A 47 -4.66 0.78 -15.76
N ILE A 48 -3.93 1.57 -14.96
CA ILE A 48 -3.72 3.01 -15.20
C ILE A 48 -2.46 3.31 -16.03
N SER A 49 -1.73 2.29 -16.49
CA SER A 49 -0.44 2.46 -17.19
C SER A 49 -0.58 3.26 -18.49
N GLN A 50 -1.66 3.03 -19.23
CA GLN A 50 -1.94 3.66 -20.52
C GLN A 50 -2.73 4.99 -20.40
N GLY A 51 -3.22 5.34 -19.20
CA GLY A 51 -4.01 6.55 -18.98
C GLY A 51 -3.17 7.75 -18.54
N SER A 52 -3.38 8.91 -19.15
CA SER A 52 -2.66 10.16 -18.85
C SER A 52 -3.20 10.92 -17.62
N ASN A 53 -4.40 10.61 -17.14
CA ASN A 53 -5.09 11.36 -16.07
C ASN A 53 -4.94 10.76 -14.66
N HIS A 54 -3.92 9.92 -14.42
CA HIS A 54 -3.75 9.21 -13.15
C HIS A 54 -2.54 9.70 -12.32
N THR A 55 -2.02 10.90 -12.58
CA THR A 55 -0.82 11.41 -11.88
C THR A 55 -0.97 11.45 -10.36
N ALA A 56 -2.11 11.95 -9.85
CA ALA A 56 -2.37 11.98 -8.42
C ALA A 56 -2.48 10.57 -7.82
N GLU A 57 -3.13 9.65 -8.54
CA GLU A 57 -3.26 8.26 -8.12
C GLU A 57 -1.92 7.52 -8.11
N ARG A 58 -1.06 7.79 -9.10
CA ARG A 58 0.31 7.23 -9.16
C ARG A 58 1.16 7.72 -7.98
N GLN A 59 1.08 9.00 -7.64
CA GLN A 59 1.77 9.52 -6.46
C GLN A 59 1.29 8.84 -5.18
N ALA A 60 -0.03 8.69 -5.00
CA ALA A 60 -0.59 7.99 -3.84
C ALA A 60 -0.15 6.51 -3.78
N ILE A 61 -0.03 5.85 -4.94
CA ILE A 61 0.49 4.49 -5.04
C ILE A 61 1.98 4.42 -4.66
N GLU A 62 2.80 5.37 -5.10
CA GLU A 62 4.22 5.43 -4.74
C GLU A 62 4.40 5.61 -3.22
N ASP A 63 3.64 6.50 -2.61
CA ASP A 63 3.65 6.74 -1.16
C ASP A 63 3.18 5.49 -0.38
N ALA A 64 2.17 4.79 -0.89
CA ALA A 64 1.69 3.52 -0.33
C ALA A 64 2.76 2.41 -0.40
N LEU A 65 3.42 2.26 -1.55
CA LEU A 65 4.52 1.29 -1.71
C LEU A 65 5.70 1.63 -0.79
N ALA A 66 6.02 2.90 -0.59
CA ALA A 66 7.06 3.33 0.36
C ALA A 66 6.68 2.93 1.79
N SER A 67 5.43 3.13 2.18
CA SER A 67 4.90 2.75 3.50
C SER A 67 4.96 1.23 3.72
N LEU A 68 4.56 0.42 2.72
CA LEU A 68 4.66 -1.04 2.78
C LEU A 68 6.11 -1.52 2.90
N ARG A 69 7.08 -0.85 2.25
CA ARG A 69 8.50 -1.19 2.40
C ARG A 69 9.00 -0.98 3.82
N VAL A 70 8.65 0.15 4.44
CA VAL A 70 8.97 0.43 5.84
C VAL A 70 8.32 -0.61 6.75
N LEU A 71 7.06 -0.95 6.50
CA LEU A 71 6.33 -1.95 7.26
C LEU A 71 7.00 -3.34 7.20
N LYS A 72 7.42 -3.78 6.00
CA LYS A 72 8.18 -5.03 5.80
C LYS A 72 9.53 -5.03 6.50
N ARG A 73 10.24 -3.89 6.48
CA ARG A 73 11.52 -3.76 7.16
C ARG A 73 11.36 -3.86 8.68
N ASP A 74 10.44 -3.08 9.23
CA ASP A 74 10.32 -2.90 10.69
C ASP A 74 9.64 -4.11 11.36
N ASN A 75 8.68 -4.77 10.69
CA ASN A 75 7.87 -5.82 11.30
C ASN A 75 8.14 -7.23 10.76
N LEU A 76 8.64 -7.36 9.51
CA LEU A 76 8.90 -8.67 8.89
C LEU A 76 10.39 -8.99 8.75
N GLY A 77 11.28 -8.10 9.22
CA GLY A 77 12.73 -8.30 9.19
C GLY A 77 13.30 -8.44 7.78
N PHE A 78 12.61 -7.93 6.75
CA PHE A 78 13.15 -7.94 5.39
C PHE A 78 14.40 -7.06 5.34
N PRO A 79 15.55 -7.58 4.85
CA PRO A 79 16.75 -6.78 4.75
C PRO A 79 16.57 -5.67 3.71
N ASP A 80 16.83 -4.43 4.11
CA ASP A 80 17.11 -3.33 3.17
C ASP A 80 18.42 -3.68 2.44
N TRP A 81 18.32 -4.38 1.31
CA TRP A 81 19.48 -4.67 0.46
C TRP A 81 20.03 -3.42 -0.27
N LYS A 82 19.58 -2.22 0.11
CA LYS A 82 20.24 -0.93 -0.12
C LYS A 82 21.24 -0.64 1.02
N LYS A 83 22.26 -1.49 1.17
CA LYS A 83 23.55 -1.07 1.72
C LYS A 83 24.61 -1.15 0.61
N LYS A 84 24.73 -0.09 -0.18
CA LYS A 84 26.01 0.34 -0.75
C LYS A 84 25.94 1.78 -1.21
#